data_AF-A0A7Y5T0E8-F1
#
_entry.id   AF-A0A7Y5T0E8-F1
#
_cell.length_a   1.000
_cell.length_b   1.000
_cell.length_c   1.000
_cell.angle_alpha   90.00
_cell.angle_beta   90.00
_cell.angle_gamma   90.00
#
_symmetry.space_group_name_H-M   'P 1'
#
loop_
_entity.id
_entity.type
_entity.pdbx_description
1 polymer ?
#
loop_
_entity_poly.entity_id
_entity_poly.type
_entity_poly.pdbx_seq_one_letter_code
_entity_poly.pdbx_strand_id
1 'polypeptide(L)'
;MQILPEDKIDELLQVIDDAISGSVDMEDPTSIRQQIILLSSLAGTSAKTVADSKYHQRQAELRELRALQAEARLDKLAPTTITRIINTKTAEQARRSDLADRLNAALVHALDGYRSSLSFVKAELEHGNR
;
A
#
# COMPACT_ATOMS: atom_id res chain seq x y z
N MET A 1 14.40 -12.39 7.49
CA MET A 1 13.71 -11.16 7.06
C MET A 1 12.89 -10.66 8.23
N GLN A 2 13.04 -9.39 8.64
CA GLN A 2 12.35 -8.83 9.80
C GLN A 2 11.01 -8.20 9.38
N ILE A 3 9.93 -8.61 10.03
CA ILE A 3 8.58 -8.05 9.88
C ILE A 3 8.54 -6.67 10.54
N LEU A 4 8.03 -5.66 9.83
CA LEU A 4 7.85 -4.32 10.40
C LEU A 4 6.77 -4.32 11.48
N PRO A 5 6.93 -3.56 12.57
CA PRO A 5 5.85 -3.36 13.53
C PRO A 5 4.73 -2.48 12.92
N GLU A 6 3.52 -2.59 13.46
CA GLU A 6 2.31 -1.97 12.87
C GLU A 6 2.39 -0.44 12.80
N ASP A 7 2.97 0.21 13.80
CA ASP A 7 3.25 1.65 13.83
C ASP A 7 4.15 2.07 12.67
N LYS A 8 5.20 1.29 12.40
CA LYS A 8 6.10 1.57 11.29
C LYS A 8 5.43 1.39 9.93
N ILE A 9 4.48 0.46 9.84
CA ILE A 9 3.66 0.30 8.63
C ILE A 9 2.82 1.55 8.41
N ASP A 10 2.15 2.06 9.45
CA ASP A 10 1.31 3.26 9.34
C ASP A 10 2.12 4.49 8.93
N GLU A 11 3.32 4.68 9.49
CA GLU A 11 4.26 5.73 9.05
C GLU A 11 4.63 5.61 7.57
N LEU A 12 4.97 4.40 7.11
CA LEU A 12 5.36 4.18 5.72
C LEU A 12 4.20 4.36 4.75
N LEU A 13 2.98 3.99 5.15
CA LEU A 13 1.78 4.25 4.36
C LEU A 13 1.57 5.75 4.18
N GLN A 14 1.75 6.55 5.23
CA GLN A 14 1.67 8.01 5.13
C GLN A 14 2.74 8.57 4.20
N VAL A 15 3.99 8.12 4.33
CA VAL A 15 5.10 8.56 3.45
C VAL A 15 4.81 8.24 1.97
N ILE A 16 4.24 7.07 1.69
CA ILE A 16 3.87 6.68 0.33
C ILE A 16 2.70 7.54 -0.19
N ASP A 17 1.68 7.79 0.63
CA ASP A 17 0.54 8.61 0.26
C ASP A 17 0.94 10.07 -0.05
N ASP A 18 1.78 10.65 0.81
CA ASP A 18 2.32 12.00 0.62
C ASP A 18 3.16 12.08 -0.67
N ALA A 19 3.96 11.06 -0.95
CA ALA A 19 4.75 11.01 -2.17
C ALA A 19 3.87 10.92 -3.42
N ILE A 20 2.80 10.13 -3.41
CA ILE A 20 1.87 10.02 -4.54
C ILE A 20 1.07 11.31 -4.75
N SER A 21 0.63 11.92 -3.66
CA SER A 21 -0.25 13.10 -3.67
C SER A 21 0.51 14.43 -3.84
N GLY A 22 1.84 14.39 -3.86
CA GLY A 22 2.67 15.58 -4.05
C GLY A 22 2.40 16.29 -5.38
N SER A 23 2.40 17.63 -5.34
CA SER A 23 2.28 18.45 -6.55
C SER A 23 3.55 18.39 -7.38
N VAL A 24 3.41 18.07 -8.67
CA VAL A 24 4.51 18.05 -9.64
C VAL A 24 4.21 19.07 -10.73
N ASP A 25 5.22 19.86 -11.06
CA ASP A 25 5.17 20.71 -12.24
C ASP A 25 5.35 19.83 -13.48
N MET A 26 4.26 19.64 -14.23
CA MET A 26 4.22 18.76 -15.40
C MET A 26 4.84 19.41 -16.65
N GLU A 27 5.21 20.69 -16.59
CA GLU A 27 5.88 21.40 -17.67
C GLU A 27 7.41 21.39 -17.50
N ASP A 28 7.91 21.12 -16.29
CA ASP A 28 9.35 20.97 -16.01
C ASP A 28 9.79 19.50 -16.04
N PRO A 29 10.58 19.06 -17.04
CA PRO A 29 11.14 17.71 -17.09
C PRO A 29 11.97 17.34 -15.86
N THR A 30 12.60 18.32 -15.20
CA THR A 30 13.41 18.09 -14.01
C THR A 30 12.53 17.71 -12.82
N SER A 31 11.44 18.44 -12.61
CA SER A 31 10.41 18.13 -11.61
C SER A 31 9.83 16.72 -11.79
N ILE A 32 9.41 16.38 -13.01
CA ILE A 32 8.90 15.03 -13.33
C ILE A 32 9.96 13.95 -13.04
N ARG A 33 11.22 14.17 -13.46
CA ARG A 33 12.30 13.23 -13.23
C ARG A 33 12.57 13.01 -11.74
N GLN A 34 12.58 14.07 -10.94
CA GLN A 34 12.76 13.98 -9.49
C GLN A 34 11.65 13.14 -8.85
N GLN A 35 10.40 13.34 -9.28
CA GLN A 35 9.28 12.56 -8.81
C GLN A 35 9.41 11.07 -9.17
N ILE A 36 9.82 10.75 -10.40
CA ILE A 36 10.06 9.36 -10.82
C ILE A 36 11.12 8.70 -9.92
N ILE A 37 12.20 9.41 -9.59
CA ILE A 37 13.26 8.90 -8.72
C ILE A 37 12.71 8.63 -7.31
N LEU A 38 11.95 9.56 -6.75
CA LEU A 38 11.34 9.42 -5.43
C LEU A 38 10.42 8.19 -5.38
N LEU A 39 9.45 8.10 -6.29
CA LEU A 39 8.49 6.99 -6.31
C LEU A 39 9.20 5.65 -6.58
N SER A 40 10.23 5.63 -7.44
CA SER A 40 11.02 4.42 -7.71
C SER A 40 11.76 3.94 -6.45
N SER A 41 12.26 4.85 -5.62
CA SER A 41 12.92 4.51 -4.36
C SER A 41 11.94 3.90 -3.34
N LEU A 42 10.67 4.26 -3.42
CA LEU A 42 9.61 3.77 -2.53
C LEU A 42 8.97 2.46 -3.01
N ALA A 43 9.13 2.06 -4.29
CA ALA A 43 8.47 0.87 -4.84
C ALA A 43 8.82 -0.44 -4.10
N GLY A 44 10.08 -0.62 -3.71
CA GLY A 44 10.49 -1.77 -2.91
C GLY A 44 9.90 -1.73 -1.49
N THR A 45 9.85 -0.52 -0.92
CA THR A 45 9.26 -0.28 0.40
C THR A 45 7.76 -0.54 0.39
N SER A 46 7.01 -0.06 -0.60
CA SER A 46 5.56 -0.26 -0.71
C SER A 46 5.20 -1.74 -0.82
N ALA A 47 5.94 -2.51 -1.64
CA ALA A 47 5.74 -3.95 -1.75
C ALA A 47 6.00 -4.68 -0.42
N LYS A 48 7.04 -4.27 0.33
CA LYS A 48 7.30 -4.81 1.66
C LYS A 48 6.22 -4.44 2.66
N THR A 49 5.75 -3.19 2.65
CA THR A 49 4.67 -2.71 3.52
C THR A 49 3.39 -3.53 3.33
N VAL A 50 3.04 -3.86 2.08
CA VAL A 50 1.92 -4.77 1.75
C VAL A 50 2.13 -6.17 2.33
N ALA A 51 3.33 -6.73 2.18
CA ALA A 51 3.61 -8.07 2.68
C ALA A 51 3.52 -8.13 4.22
N ASP A 52 4.09 -7.13 4.90
CA ASP A 52 4.10 -7.05 6.35
C ASP A 52 2.70 -6.72 6.91
N SER A 53 1.89 -5.89 6.25
CA SER A 53 0.50 -5.61 6.66
C SER A 53 -0.38 -6.86 6.56
N LYS A 54 -0.25 -7.62 5.47
CA LYS A 54 -0.95 -8.91 5.29
C LYS A 54 -0.53 -9.95 6.31
N TYR A 55 0.74 -9.94 6.71
CA TYR A 55 1.21 -10.81 7.79
C TYR A 55 0.49 -10.49 9.10
N HIS A 56 0.43 -9.22 9.51
CA HIS A 56 -0.25 -8.81 10.74
C HIS A 56 -1.74 -9.10 10.73
N GLN A 57 -2.42 -8.87 9.60
CA GLN A 57 -3.82 -9.25 9.44
C GLN A 57 -4.04 -10.75 9.71
N ARG A 58 -3.23 -11.61 9.08
CA ARG A 58 -3.32 -13.06 9.30
C ARG A 58 -3.01 -13.47 10.74
N GLN A 59 -2.04 -12.82 11.38
CA GLN A 59 -1.75 -13.10 12.80
C GLN A 59 -2.90 -12.68 13.71
N ALA A 60 -3.57 -11.56 13.43
CA ALA A 60 -4.75 -11.12 14.16
C ALA A 60 -5.92 -12.11 13.99
N GLU A 61 -6.18 -12.55 12.76
CA GLU A 61 -7.23 -13.55 12.45
C GLU A 61 -6.97 -14.88 13.18
N LEU A 62 -5.73 -15.36 13.14
CA LEU A 62 -5.33 -16.57 13.86
C LEU A 62 -5.46 -16.44 15.38
N ARG A 63 -5.15 -15.26 15.93
CA ARG A 63 -5.29 -14.99 17.37
C ARG A 63 -6.75 -15.06 17.80
N GLU A 64 -7.66 -14.42 17.06
CA GLU A 64 -9.08 -14.45 17.37
C GLU A 64 -9.69 -15.85 17.19
N LEU A 65 -9.25 -16.59 16.16
CA LEU A 65 -9.66 -17.98 15.99
C LEU A 65 -9.26 -18.85 17.18
N ARG A 66 -8.02 -18.71 17.67
CA ARG A 66 -7.53 -19.43 18.86
C ARG A 66 -8.26 -19.02 20.14
N ALA A 67 -8.64 -17.75 20.28
CA ALA A 67 -9.44 -17.28 21.41
C ALA A 67 -10.82 -17.95 21.41
N LEU A 68 -11.49 -18.02 20.25
CA LEU A 68 -12.78 -18.71 20.11
C LEU A 68 -12.69 -20.22 20.39
N GLN A 69 -11.56 -20.85 20.06
CA GLN A 69 -11.27 -22.24 20.40
C GLN A 69 -11.15 -22.44 21.90
N ALA A 70 -10.36 -21.59 22.58
CA ALA A 70 -10.15 -21.67 24.02
C ALA A 70 -11.44 -21.48 24.83
N GLU A 71 -12.38 -20.69 24.33
CA GLU A 71 -13.70 -20.48 24.94
C GLU A 71 -14.71 -21.63 24.66
N ALA A 72 -14.30 -22.70 23.97
CA ALA A 72 -15.16 -23.79 23.51
C ALA A 72 -16.42 -23.29 22.77
N ARG A 73 -16.28 -22.16 22.05
CA ARG A 73 -17.37 -21.50 21.32
C ARG A 73 -17.44 -21.92 19.85
N LEU A 74 -16.38 -22.48 19.28
CA LEU A 74 -16.36 -22.88 17.87
C LEU A 74 -17.49 -23.86 17.53
N ASP A 75 -17.68 -24.91 18.32
CA ASP A 75 -18.68 -25.95 18.02
C ASP A 75 -20.13 -25.45 18.21
N LYS A 76 -20.30 -24.30 18.87
CA LYS A 76 -21.62 -23.70 19.15
C LYS A 76 -22.01 -22.62 18.15
N LEU A 77 -21.10 -22.22 17.27
CA LEU A 77 -21.32 -21.13 16.32
C LEU A 77 -21.32 -21.65 14.89
N ALA A 78 -22.25 -21.15 14.08
CA ALA A 78 -22.19 -21.40 12.65
C ALA A 78 -20.90 -20.80 12.06
N PRO A 79 -20.27 -21.45 11.05
CA PRO A 79 -19.05 -20.94 10.41
C PRO A 79 -19.15 -19.49 9.94
N THR A 80 -20.30 -19.07 9.40
CA THR A 80 -20.53 -17.70 8.96
C THR A 80 -20.52 -16.68 10.10
N THR A 81 -20.99 -17.07 11.29
CA THR A 81 -20.93 -16.24 12.49
C THR A 81 -19.49 -16.13 12.99
N ILE A 82 -18.72 -17.22 12.96
CA ILE A 82 -17.28 -17.21 13.31
C ILE A 82 -16.52 -16.24 12.40
N THR A 83 -16.69 -16.36 11.08
CA THR A 83 -16.06 -15.46 10.12
C THR A 83 -16.46 -14.00 10.36
N ARG A 84 -17.74 -13.74 10.64
CA ARG A 84 -18.21 -12.36 10.94
C ARG A 84 -17.54 -11.80 12.19
N ILE A 85 -17.45 -12.58 13.27
CA ILE A 85 -16.79 -12.16 14.52
C ILE A 85 -15.32 -11.85 14.25
N ILE A 86 -14.59 -12.75 13.58
CA ILE A 86 -13.18 -12.55 13.26
C ILE A 86 -13.01 -11.27 12.43
N ASN A 87 -13.76 -11.12 11.33
CA ASN A 87 -13.67 -9.95 10.46
C ASN A 87 -13.99 -8.64 11.19
N THR A 88 -14.98 -8.63 12.08
CA THR A 88 -15.30 -7.44 12.90
C THR A 88 -14.16 -7.11 13.85
N LYS A 89 -13.52 -8.11 14.45
CA LYS A 89 -12.42 -7.90 15.40
C LYS A 89 -11.08 -7.55 14.74
N THR A 90 -10.87 -7.98 13.51
CA THR A 90 -9.64 -7.71 12.74
C THR A 90 -9.83 -6.61 11.68
N ALA A 91 -10.92 -5.85 11.78
CA ALA A 91 -11.30 -4.84 10.81
C ALA A 91 -10.21 -3.78 10.59
N GLU A 92 -9.47 -3.40 11.64
CA GLU A 92 -8.41 -2.41 11.52
C GLU A 92 -7.20 -2.96 10.75
N GLN A 93 -6.78 -4.20 11.01
CA GLN A 93 -5.70 -4.84 10.27
C GLN A 93 -6.09 -5.08 8.81
N ALA A 94 -7.34 -5.45 8.56
CA ALA A 94 -7.88 -5.57 7.21
C ALA A 94 -7.85 -4.22 6.48
N ARG A 95 -8.33 -3.14 7.12
CA ARG A 95 -8.27 -1.77 6.59
C ARG A 95 -6.85 -1.36 6.24
N ARG A 96 -5.88 -1.61 7.13
CA ARG A 96 -4.47 -1.30 6.91
C ARG A 96 -3.90 -2.08 5.72
N SER A 97 -4.21 -3.37 5.62
CA SER A 97 -3.77 -4.20 4.49
C SER A 97 -4.35 -3.72 3.16
N ASP A 98 -5.65 -3.39 3.15
CA ASP A 98 -6.32 -2.86 1.96
C ASP A 98 -5.73 -1.51 1.53
N LEU A 99 -5.42 -0.63 2.49
CA LEU A 99 -4.75 0.64 2.22
C LEU A 99 -3.36 0.44 1.62
N ALA A 100 -2.58 -0.49 2.17
CA ALA A 100 -1.26 -0.82 1.64
C ALA A 100 -1.32 -1.31 0.19
N ASP A 101 -2.27 -2.19 -0.14
CA ASP A 101 -2.48 -2.69 -1.50
C ASP A 101 -2.84 -1.55 -2.47
N ARG A 102 -3.75 -0.65 -2.05
CA ARG A 102 -4.18 0.49 -2.86
C ARG A 102 -3.04 1.47 -3.11
N LEU A 103 -2.27 1.83 -2.09
CA LEU A 103 -1.15 2.75 -2.21
C LEU A 103 -0.02 2.15 -3.05
N ASN A 104 0.25 0.85 -2.91
CA ASN A 104 1.22 0.19 -3.77
C ASN A 104 0.80 0.22 -5.25
N ALA A 105 -0.48 -0.05 -5.55
CA ALA A 105 -0.99 0.04 -6.91
C ALA A 105 -0.96 1.49 -7.45
N ALA A 106 -1.38 2.45 -6.63
CA ALA A 106 -1.36 3.86 -6.98
C ALA A 106 0.06 4.36 -7.26
N LEU A 107 1.07 3.93 -6.48
CA LEU A 107 2.48 4.25 -6.70
C LEU A 107 2.97 3.75 -8.08
N VAL A 108 2.64 2.51 -8.44
CA VAL A 108 3.01 1.93 -9.74
C VAL A 108 2.34 2.71 -10.88
N HIS A 109 1.05 3.02 -10.76
CA HIS A 109 0.35 3.80 -11.78
C HIS A 109 0.86 5.23 -11.88
N ALA A 110 1.20 5.88 -10.76
CA ALA A 110 1.80 7.20 -10.75
C ALA A 110 3.16 7.20 -11.47
N LEU A 111 4.01 6.21 -11.19
CA LEU A 111 5.29 6.02 -11.88
C LEU A 111 5.12 5.94 -13.40
N ASP A 112 4.17 5.14 -13.87
CA ASP A 112 3.91 5.00 -15.30
C ASP A 112 3.35 6.29 -15.91
N GLY A 113 2.45 6.98 -15.20
CA GLY A 113 1.94 8.30 -15.62
C GLY A 113 3.04 9.35 -15.78
N TYR A 114 3.97 9.44 -14.84
CA TYR A 114 5.10 10.36 -14.93
C TYR A 114 6.08 9.97 -16.04
N ARG A 115 6.33 8.67 -16.27
CA ARG A 115 7.16 8.20 -17.39
C ARG A 115 6.55 8.56 -18.74
N SER A 116 5.25 8.40 -18.91
CA SER A 116 4.53 8.82 -20.11
C SER A 116 4.61 10.33 -20.31
N SER A 117 4.43 11.10 -19.24
CA SER A 117 4.52 12.58 -19.28
C SER A 117 5.91 13.06 -19.67
N LEU A 118 6.96 12.49 -19.08
CA LEU A 118 8.35 12.81 -19.44
C LEU A 118 8.65 12.50 -20.92
N SER A 119 8.09 11.41 -21.43
CA SER A 119 8.25 11.01 -22.83
C SER A 119 7.55 11.98 -23.78
N PHE A 120 6.36 12.46 -23.40
CA PHE A 120 5.63 13.50 -24.12
C PHE A 120 6.41 14.82 -24.16
N VAL A 121 6.86 15.32 -23.02
CA VAL A 121 7.64 16.57 -22.95
C VAL A 121 8.93 16.47 -23.77
N LYS A 122 9.59 15.32 -23.73
CA LYS A 122 10.78 15.07 -24.57
C LYS A 122 10.45 15.15 -26.07
N ALA A 123 9.35 14.55 -26.50
CA ALA A 123 8.91 14.59 -27.90
C ALA A 123 8.59 16.03 -28.34
N GLU A 124 7.90 16.81 -27.52
CA GLU A 124 7.60 18.22 -27.79
C GLU A 124 8.88 19.06 -27.96
N LEU A 125 9.90 18.83 -27.12
CA LEU A 125 11.20 19.51 -27.24
C LEU A 125 11.99 19.10 -28.51
N GLU A 126 11.85 17.85 -28.95
CA GLU A 126 12.50 17.34 -30.16
C GLU A 126 11.80 17.81 -31.45
N HIS A 127 10.47 17.93 -31.42
CA HIS A 127 9.67 18.34 -32.58
C HIS A 127 9.47 19.86 -32.68
N GLY A 128 9.43 20.59 -31.55
CA GLY A 128 9.26 22.04 -31.50
C GLY A 128 10.52 22.85 -31.83
N ASN A 129 11.69 22.20 -31.88
CA ASN A 129 12.96 22.82 -32.31
C ASN A 129 13.22 22.69 -33.83
N ARG A 130 12.16 22.54 -34.65
CA ARG A 130 12.24 22.56 -36.13
C ARG A 130 11.41 23.67 -36.73
#